data_AF-A0A523RPW6-F1
#
_entry.id   AF-A0A523RPW6-F1
#
_cell.length_a   1.000
_cell.length_b   1.000
_cell.length_c   1.000
_cell.angle_alpha   90.00
_cell.angle_beta   90.00
_cell.angle_gamma   90.00
#
_symmetry.space_group_name_H-M   'P 1'
#
loop_
_entity.id
_entity.type
_entity.pdbx_description
1 polymer ?
#
loop_
_entity_poly.entity_id
_entity_poly.type
_entity_poly.pdbx_seq_one_letter_code
_entity_poly.pdbx_strand_id
1 'polypeptide(L)'
;MVEFRVGRGHDGPARAGEYIMNDTTFETPLLTSFSISGNKIIGSGTLGRDIPLSDEPMLVSLPFFSQIGDLQLDKMRECDAVILPSLVSFSSLTPESPELILNYQAQALSKLESHIEPSRAIVRIPAEISPDSFSDKIAPFLETGVSGAAFVFNGQLGPEDLVSLQLRSRLPLSMMAVALGRIEPGLIPLLHYTGFDIIDANHAQEAATQNIRLWKNGPEKIEEGKESRYCPCSACSNIGKDEEDQSIILLGHNLDVYRTVLSESVQARQSGRLRWLVESLTHTTPSMASLLRIVDRDLYHFIEEFTPSVGSVTIPLIGPESYNSPAVRRFRENVANRYTPPQGKQIVLLLPCSARKPYSDSRSHRRFAEVINTTLGSVQPKVAEVILTSPLGLVPRELERIFPA
;
A
#
# COMPACT_ATOMS: atom_id res chain seq x y z
N MET A 1 -7.03 26.05 6.91
CA MET A 1 -7.14 25.30 5.64
C MET A 1 -6.40 23.98 5.77
N VAL A 2 -7.13 22.87 5.60
CA VAL A 2 -6.56 21.53 5.46
C VAL A 2 -6.73 21.09 4.01
N GLU A 3 -5.67 20.64 3.37
CA GLU A 3 -5.66 20.27 1.95
C GLU A 3 -4.77 19.05 1.73
N PHE A 4 -5.23 18.11 0.92
CA PHE A 4 -4.41 16.99 0.43
C PHE A 4 -4.12 17.17 -1.06
N ARG A 5 -2.84 17.17 -1.42
CA ARG A 5 -2.37 17.30 -2.81
C ARG A 5 -1.64 16.04 -3.23
N VAL A 6 -1.98 15.52 -4.41
CA VAL A 6 -1.30 14.37 -4.99
C VAL A 6 -0.30 14.85 -6.04
N GLY A 7 0.97 14.47 -5.88
CA GLY A 7 2.05 14.74 -6.82
C GLY A 7 2.09 13.76 -8.00
N ARG A 8 3.03 14.00 -8.92
CA ARG A 8 3.26 13.11 -10.08
C ARG A 8 4.31 12.04 -9.75
N GLY A 9 4.04 10.79 -10.12
CA GLY A 9 5.01 9.69 -10.09
C GLY A 9 4.48 8.47 -9.35
N HIS A 10 4.46 7.32 -10.03
CA HIS A 10 3.70 6.14 -9.64
C HIS A 10 4.54 4.87 -9.82
N ASP A 11 4.48 3.96 -8.84
CA ASP A 11 4.95 2.57 -8.97
C ASP A 11 3.83 1.68 -8.43
N GLY A 12 2.96 1.24 -9.34
CA GLY A 12 1.58 0.90 -8.98
C GLY A 12 0.82 2.14 -8.49
N PRO A 13 -0.28 1.97 -7.74
CA PRO A 13 -1.05 3.07 -7.15
C PRO A 13 -0.29 3.95 -6.15
N ALA A 14 0.92 3.56 -5.75
CA ALA A 14 1.77 4.32 -4.84
C ALA A 14 2.04 5.73 -5.38
N ARG A 15 1.75 6.73 -4.55
CA ARG A 15 1.85 8.14 -4.91
C ARG A 15 2.66 8.90 -3.87
N ALA A 16 3.28 9.99 -4.31
CA ALA A 16 3.80 11.01 -3.42
C ALA A 16 2.79 12.15 -3.38
N GLY A 17 2.59 12.73 -2.21
CA GLY A 17 1.69 13.86 -2.04
C GLY A 17 2.08 14.70 -0.83
N GLU A 18 1.27 15.71 -0.56
CA GLU A 18 1.43 16.64 0.54
C GLU A 18 0.11 16.75 1.28
N TYR A 19 0.16 16.59 2.61
CA TYR A 19 -0.95 16.87 3.50
C TYR A 19 -0.68 18.15 4.27
N ILE A 20 -1.41 19.20 3.92
CA ILE A 20 -1.21 20.56 4.39
C ILE A 20 -2.23 20.82 5.49
N MET A 21 -1.76 21.15 6.69
CA MET A 21 -2.58 21.47 7.86
C MET A 21 -2.19 22.86 8.36
N ASN A 22 -2.86 23.90 7.83
CA ASN A 22 -2.45 25.29 7.96
C ASN A 22 -0.99 25.51 7.50
N ASP A 23 -0.11 25.96 8.40
CA ASP A 23 1.27 26.31 8.09
C ASP A 23 2.22 25.09 8.07
N THR A 24 1.72 23.90 8.42
CA THR A 24 2.51 22.66 8.43
C THR A 24 2.20 21.80 7.22
N THR A 25 3.22 21.36 6.50
CA THR A 25 3.10 20.45 5.36
C THR A 25 3.77 19.12 5.66
N PHE A 26 3.00 18.03 5.53
CA PHE A 26 3.48 16.67 5.71
C PHE A 26 3.58 15.96 4.35
N GLU A 27 4.76 15.47 3.99
CA GLU A 27 4.92 14.63 2.80
C GLU A 27 4.32 13.23 3.03
N THR A 28 3.55 12.74 2.06
CA THR A 28 2.97 11.39 2.05
C THR A 28 3.76 10.45 1.12
N PRO A 29 3.87 9.14 1.45
CA PRO A 29 3.26 8.51 2.61
C PRO A 29 3.97 8.87 3.93
N LEU A 30 3.20 8.90 5.03
CA LEU A 30 3.70 9.09 6.40
C LEU A 30 3.05 8.12 7.38
N LEU A 31 3.57 8.06 8.59
CA LEU A 31 3.00 7.29 9.69
C LEU A 31 2.10 8.18 10.55
N THR A 32 1.18 7.56 11.29
CA THR A 32 0.52 8.19 12.41
C THR A 32 0.66 7.35 13.67
N SER A 33 0.80 8.00 14.83
CA SER A 33 0.92 7.33 16.12
C SER A 33 0.30 8.16 17.23
N PHE A 34 -0.17 7.50 18.27
CA PHE A 34 -0.83 8.07 19.41
C PHE A 34 0.13 8.97 20.20
N SER A 35 -0.22 10.24 20.37
CA SER A 35 0.52 11.24 21.17
C SER A 35 2.03 11.36 20.87
N ILE A 36 2.50 10.89 19.72
CA ILE A 36 3.90 10.93 19.29
C ILE A 36 3.95 11.61 17.93
N SER A 37 4.58 12.79 17.87
CA SER A 37 4.91 13.47 16.62
C SER A 37 6.43 13.51 16.40
N GLY A 38 6.84 13.60 15.13
CA GLY A 38 8.26 13.67 14.77
C GLY A 38 8.52 13.25 13.33
N ASN A 39 9.78 12.96 13.00
CA ASN A 39 10.19 12.66 11.62
C ASN A 39 9.31 11.56 10.98
N LYS A 40 8.50 11.95 9.98
CA LYS A 40 7.52 11.11 9.26
C LYS A 40 6.40 10.50 10.12
N ILE A 41 6.14 11.01 11.34
CA ILE A 41 5.00 10.60 12.18
C ILE A 41 4.13 11.81 12.53
N ILE A 42 2.89 11.81 12.06
CA ILE A 42 1.88 12.75 12.54
C ILE A 42 1.20 12.21 13.80
N GLY A 43 1.06 13.06 14.83
CA GLY A 43 0.36 12.67 16.04
C GLY A 43 -1.10 12.27 15.77
N SER A 44 -1.65 11.44 16.63
CA SER A 44 -3.09 11.15 16.65
C SER A 44 -3.62 11.02 18.08
N GLY A 45 -4.92 11.17 18.25
CA GLY A 45 -5.60 10.98 19.54
C GLY A 45 -7.11 11.01 19.42
N THR A 46 -7.81 10.66 20.52
CA THR A 46 -9.28 10.74 20.62
C THR A 46 -9.69 11.97 21.43
N LEU A 47 -10.60 12.78 20.86
CA LEU A 47 -11.14 13.96 21.55
C LEU A 47 -11.79 13.55 22.88
N GLY A 48 -11.37 14.19 23.97
CA GLY A 48 -11.90 13.98 25.33
C GLY A 48 -11.25 12.85 26.14
N ARG A 49 -10.46 11.96 25.52
CA ARG A 49 -9.74 10.88 26.23
C ARG A 49 -8.24 11.15 26.36
N ASP A 50 -7.65 11.62 25.27
CA ASP A 50 -6.22 11.46 25.01
C ASP A 50 -5.44 12.79 24.99
N ILE A 51 -6.07 13.86 25.45
CA ILE A 51 -5.56 15.23 25.34
C ILE A 51 -4.59 15.51 26.49
N PRO A 52 -3.32 15.79 26.16
CA PRO A 52 -2.87 17.16 26.09
C PRO A 52 -2.38 17.49 24.67
N LEU A 53 -2.83 18.64 24.16
CA LEU A 53 -2.51 19.12 22.82
C LEU A 53 -1.00 19.24 22.64
N SER A 54 -0.47 18.58 21.60
CA SER A 54 0.82 18.95 21.02
C SER A 54 0.70 20.35 20.40
N ASP A 55 1.80 21.08 20.23
CA ASP A 55 1.80 22.32 19.44
C ASP A 55 1.65 22.03 17.93
N GLU A 56 1.94 20.81 17.48
CA GLU A 56 1.93 20.42 16.05
C GLU A 56 0.61 19.79 15.60
N PRO A 57 0.06 20.13 14.41
CA PRO A 57 -1.22 19.59 13.91
C PRO A 57 -1.30 18.05 13.93
N MET A 58 -2.49 17.48 14.19
CA MET A 58 -2.65 16.04 14.41
C MET A 58 -3.95 15.46 13.84
N LEU A 59 -4.04 14.13 13.78
CA LEU A 59 -5.27 13.41 13.45
C LEU A 59 -6.11 13.17 14.72
N VAL A 60 -7.26 13.82 14.81
CA VAL A 60 -8.17 13.72 15.95
C VAL A 60 -9.36 12.84 15.60
N SER A 61 -9.50 11.72 16.29
CA SER A 61 -10.70 10.89 16.21
C SER A 61 -11.79 11.45 17.11
N LEU A 62 -12.99 11.63 16.54
CA LEU A 62 -14.17 11.96 17.34
C LEU A 62 -14.71 10.70 18.03
N PRO A 63 -15.01 10.76 19.34
CA PRO A 63 -15.79 9.71 19.99
C PRO A 63 -17.23 9.71 19.45
N PHE A 64 -17.96 8.63 19.70
CA PHE A 64 -19.41 8.65 19.49
C PHE A 64 -20.06 9.74 20.36
N PHE A 65 -21.01 10.47 19.78
CA PHE A 65 -21.75 11.51 20.48
C PHE A 65 -23.23 11.54 20.04
N SER A 66 -24.09 11.89 20.99
CA SER A 66 -25.52 12.09 20.78
C SER A 66 -25.84 13.56 20.47
N GLN A 67 -25.24 14.47 21.24
CA GLN A 67 -25.35 15.91 21.09
C GLN A 67 -23.98 16.53 20.90
N ILE A 68 -23.91 17.64 20.17
CA ILE A 68 -22.63 18.34 19.92
C ILE A 68 -21.96 18.75 21.24
N GLY A 69 -22.76 19.13 22.24
CA GLY A 69 -22.26 19.51 23.57
C GLY A 69 -21.56 18.39 24.34
N ASP A 70 -21.68 17.13 23.90
CA ASP A 70 -20.93 16.00 24.47
C ASP A 70 -19.43 16.05 24.07
N LEU A 71 -19.10 16.83 23.03
CA LEU A 71 -17.75 16.96 22.49
C LEU A 71 -17.01 18.15 23.09
N GLN A 72 -15.77 17.93 23.52
CA GLN A 72 -14.86 18.99 23.98
C GLN A 72 -14.20 19.69 22.79
N LEU A 73 -15.01 20.27 21.88
CA LEU A 73 -14.54 20.91 20.64
C LEU A 73 -13.59 22.10 20.89
N ASP A 74 -13.71 22.74 22.06
CA ASP A 74 -12.81 23.80 22.54
C ASP A 74 -11.36 23.34 22.67
N LYS A 75 -11.14 22.03 22.85
CA LYS A 75 -9.81 21.43 22.93
C LYS A 75 -9.27 20.95 21.59
N MET A 76 -9.98 21.13 20.49
CA MET A 76 -9.53 20.73 19.16
C MET A 76 -9.03 21.95 18.40
N ARG A 77 -7.89 21.84 17.70
CA ARG A 77 -7.35 22.97 16.95
C ARG A 77 -8.08 23.14 15.62
N GLU A 78 -8.03 24.35 15.09
CA GLU A 78 -8.59 24.65 13.77
C GLU A 78 -7.84 23.95 12.63
N CYS A 79 -6.55 23.61 12.82
CA CYS A 79 -5.75 22.88 11.85
C CYS A 79 -5.90 21.36 11.92
N ASP A 80 -6.49 20.82 13.00
CA ASP A 80 -6.55 19.37 13.19
C ASP A 80 -7.45 18.71 12.15
N ALA A 81 -6.99 17.55 11.69
CA ALA A 81 -7.73 16.66 10.81
C ALA A 81 -8.67 15.81 11.65
N VAL A 82 -9.90 15.62 11.21
CA VAL A 82 -10.94 15.03 12.02
C VAL A 82 -11.36 13.69 11.44
N ILE A 83 -10.99 12.61 12.10
CA ILE A 83 -11.50 11.28 11.76
C ILE A 83 -12.90 11.15 12.38
N LEU A 84 -13.90 11.00 11.51
CA LEU A 84 -15.29 10.91 11.92
C LEU A 84 -15.53 9.65 12.79
N PRO A 85 -16.51 9.69 13.72
CA PRO A 85 -16.71 8.59 14.64
C PRO A 85 -17.20 7.33 13.93
N SER A 86 -16.79 6.16 14.43
CA SER A 86 -17.37 4.87 14.05
C SER A 86 -18.22 4.31 15.18
N LEU A 87 -19.35 3.70 14.84
CA LEU A 87 -20.17 2.89 15.75
C LEU A 87 -19.59 1.46 15.82
N VAL A 88 -18.38 1.33 16.36
CA VAL A 88 -17.64 0.04 16.41
C VAL A 88 -18.44 -1.06 17.09
N SER A 89 -19.26 -0.72 18.08
CA SER A 89 -20.07 -1.70 18.83
C SER A 89 -21.29 -2.23 18.07
N PHE A 90 -21.65 -1.66 16.92
CA PHE A 90 -22.88 -2.02 16.19
C PHE A 90 -22.63 -2.64 14.80
N SER A 91 -21.38 -2.64 14.30
CA SER A 91 -21.06 -3.13 12.95
C SER A 91 -21.37 -4.62 12.74
N SER A 92 -21.48 -5.40 13.82
CA SER A 92 -21.72 -6.85 13.81
C SER A 92 -23.18 -7.26 14.08
N LEU A 93 -24.11 -6.32 14.27
CA LEU A 93 -25.46 -6.63 14.75
C LEU A 93 -26.49 -6.84 13.63
N THR A 94 -26.39 -6.17 12.48
CA THR A 94 -27.32 -6.34 11.35
C THR A 94 -26.62 -6.22 9.98
N PRO A 95 -27.19 -6.81 8.91
CA PRO A 95 -26.67 -6.63 7.55
C PRO A 95 -26.66 -5.16 7.05
N GLU A 96 -27.47 -4.29 7.67
CA GLU A 96 -27.57 -2.86 7.34
C GLU A 96 -26.56 -1.99 8.10
N SER A 97 -25.79 -2.58 9.03
CA SER A 97 -24.86 -1.87 9.89
C SER A 97 -23.87 -0.93 9.17
N PRO A 98 -23.29 -1.28 8.00
CA PRO A 98 -22.37 -0.39 7.30
C PRO A 98 -23.02 0.92 6.83
N GLU A 99 -24.27 0.84 6.35
CA GLU A 99 -25.01 2.02 5.90
C GLU A 99 -25.38 2.92 7.07
N LEU A 100 -25.76 2.33 8.20
CA LEU A 100 -26.05 3.07 9.43
C LEU A 100 -24.82 3.85 9.93
N ILE A 101 -23.62 3.25 9.84
CA ILE A 101 -22.36 3.92 10.21
C ILE A 101 -22.09 5.12 9.30
N LEU A 102 -22.21 4.95 7.97
CA LEU A 102 -22.00 6.06 7.03
C LEU A 102 -23.08 7.15 7.19
N ASN A 103 -24.35 6.79 7.35
CA ASN A 103 -25.43 7.75 7.59
C ASN A 103 -25.20 8.54 8.88
N TYR A 104 -24.76 7.88 9.95
CA TYR A 104 -24.40 8.55 11.19
C TYR A 104 -23.24 9.53 10.98
N GLN A 105 -22.18 9.13 10.27
CA GLN A 105 -21.06 10.01 9.97
C GLN A 105 -21.45 11.24 9.13
N ALA A 106 -22.34 11.07 8.15
CA ALA A 106 -22.88 12.18 7.37
C ALA A 106 -23.71 13.15 8.24
N GLN A 107 -24.55 12.61 9.13
CA GLN A 107 -25.29 13.43 10.10
C GLN A 107 -24.38 14.15 11.10
N ALA A 108 -23.33 13.47 11.57
CA ALA A 108 -22.33 14.06 12.45
C ALA A 108 -21.61 15.22 11.76
N LEU A 109 -21.20 15.04 10.50
CA LEU A 109 -20.56 16.09 9.70
C LEU A 109 -21.48 17.30 9.51
N SER A 110 -22.76 17.09 9.16
CA SER A 110 -23.73 18.18 9.03
C SER A 110 -23.98 18.91 10.35
N LYS A 111 -24.06 18.20 11.48
CA LYS A 111 -24.16 18.82 12.81
C LYS A 111 -22.93 19.67 13.17
N LEU A 112 -21.76 19.31 12.65
CA LEU A 112 -20.48 19.94 12.96
C LEU A 112 -20.03 20.97 11.93
N GLU A 113 -20.86 21.29 10.92
CA GLU A 113 -20.48 22.16 9.79
C GLU A 113 -20.01 23.57 10.22
N SER A 114 -20.51 24.08 11.35
CA SER A 114 -20.11 25.37 11.92
C SER A 114 -18.80 25.33 12.71
N HIS A 115 -18.25 24.14 12.96
CA HIS A 115 -17.04 23.92 13.77
C HIS A 115 -15.91 23.22 12.99
N ILE A 116 -16.25 22.39 12.00
CA ILE A 116 -15.30 21.59 11.22
C ILE A 116 -15.62 21.77 9.74
N GLU A 117 -14.69 22.40 9.01
CA GLU A 117 -14.74 22.43 7.55
C GLU A 117 -14.68 21.00 6.99
N PRO A 118 -15.53 20.62 6.02
CA PRO A 118 -15.54 19.26 5.46
C PRO A 118 -14.18 18.79 4.91
N SER A 119 -13.36 19.71 4.39
CA SER A 119 -12.00 19.42 3.91
C SER A 119 -11.07 18.86 4.98
N ARG A 120 -11.37 19.07 6.27
CA ARG A 120 -10.65 18.54 7.42
C ARG A 120 -11.11 17.15 7.81
N ALA A 121 -12.28 16.72 7.34
CA ALA A 121 -12.89 15.47 7.75
C ALA A 121 -12.30 14.27 6.99
N ILE A 122 -12.20 13.15 7.69
CA ILE A 122 -11.79 11.85 7.18
C ILE A 122 -12.91 10.88 7.56
N VAL A 123 -13.62 10.36 6.56
CA VAL A 123 -14.70 9.39 6.78
C VAL A 123 -14.13 8.02 7.12
N ARG A 124 -14.63 7.35 8.15
CA ARG A 124 -14.27 5.96 8.44
C ARG A 124 -15.08 5.03 7.55
N ILE A 125 -14.39 4.09 6.91
CA ILE A 125 -14.97 3.10 6.03
C ILE A 125 -15.23 1.80 6.83
N PRO A 126 -16.49 1.39 7.01
CA PRO A 126 -16.82 0.07 7.56
C PRO A 126 -16.27 -1.06 6.69
N ALA A 127 -15.69 -2.09 7.32
CA ALA A 127 -15.08 -3.22 6.63
C ALA A 127 -16.11 -4.12 5.93
N GLU A 128 -17.37 -4.08 6.32
CA GLU A 128 -18.43 -4.93 5.80
C GLU A 128 -19.19 -4.31 4.61
N ILE A 129 -18.75 -3.14 4.12
CA ILE A 129 -19.33 -2.56 2.90
C ILE A 129 -19.03 -3.45 1.70
N SER A 130 -20.09 -3.76 0.94
CA SER A 130 -19.92 -4.41 -0.36
C SER A 130 -19.12 -3.52 -1.31
N PRO A 131 -18.01 -4.01 -1.88
CA PRO A 131 -17.19 -3.22 -2.80
C PRO A 131 -17.98 -2.63 -3.99
N ASP A 132 -19.02 -3.32 -4.46
CA ASP A 132 -19.80 -2.86 -5.61
C ASP A 132 -20.69 -1.65 -5.31
N SER A 133 -21.10 -1.48 -4.05
CA SER A 133 -21.89 -0.33 -3.58
C SER A 133 -21.04 0.83 -3.05
N PHE A 134 -19.73 0.63 -2.89
CA PHE A 134 -18.87 1.55 -2.15
C PHE A 134 -18.84 2.95 -2.77
N SER A 135 -18.69 3.06 -4.09
CA SER A 135 -18.61 4.35 -4.77
C SER A 135 -19.87 5.21 -4.57
N ASP A 136 -21.06 4.60 -4.65
CA ASP A 136 -22.33 5.29 -4.43
C ASP A 136 -22.47 5.79 -2.99
N LYS A 137 -21.97 5.03 -2.03
CA LYS A 137 -22.02 5.38 -0.60
C LYS A 137 -21.01 6.44 -0.19
N ILE A 138 -19.91 6.59 -0.92
CA ILE A 138 -18.88 7.60 -0.66
C ILE A 138 -19.12 8.91 -1.42
N ALA A 139 -19.83 8.89 -2.55
CA ALA A 139 -20.13 10.07 -3.34
C ALA A 139 -20.69 11.27 -2.52
N PRO A 140 -21.63 11.10 -1.56
CA PRO A 140 -22.12 12.21 -0.75
C PRO A 140 -21.02 12.92 0.07
N PHE A 141 -20.05 12.16 0.61
CA PHE A 141 -18.94 12.75 1.36
C PHE A 141 -18.03 13.57 0.43
N LEU A 142 -17.74 13.05 -0.76
CA LEU A 142 -16.96 13.78 -1.77
C LEU A 142 -17.65 15.10 -2.17
N GLU A 143 -18.97 15.07 -2.40
CA GLU A 143 -19.77 16.26 -2.74
C GLU A 143 -19.77 17.33 -1.63
N THR A 144 -19.71 16.91 -0.37
CA THR A 144 -19.59 17.84 0.77
C THR A 144 -18.18 18.42 0.94
N GLY A 145 -17.18 17.92 0.20
CA GLY A 145 -15.79 18.39 0.28
C GLY A 145 -14.91 17.61 1.25
N VAL A 146 -15.34 16.43 1.71
CA VAL A 146 -14.49 15.52 2.50
C VAL A 146 -13.29 15.09 1.67
N SER A 147 -12.10 15.17 2.27
CA SER A 147 -10.83 14.99 1.56
C SER A 147 -10.13 13.68 1.86
N GLY A 148 -10.61 12.88 2.82
CA GLY A 148 -9.98 11.62 3.19
C GLY A 148 -10.93 10.51 3.61
N ALA A 149 -10.45 9.28 3.54
CA ALA A 149 -11.12 8.08 4.00
C ALA A 149 -10.15 7.19 4.81
N ALA A 150 -10.63 6.65 5.91
CA ALA A 150 -9.88 5.77 6.80
C ALA A 150 -10.41 4.33 6.76
N PHE A 151 -9.50 3.38 6.53
CA PHE A 151 -9.78 1.95 6.44
C PHE A 151 -9.17 1.24 7.64
N VAL A 152 -9.86 0.24 8.18
CA VAL A 152 -9.42 -0.47 9.38
C VAL A 152 -8.74 -1.77 8.99
N PHE A 153 -7.64 -2.05 9.68
CA PHE A 153 -6.90 -3.30 9.59
C PHE A 153 -6.81 -3.95 10.97
N ASN A 154 -6.98 -5.27 11.01
CA ASN A 154 -6.95 -6.05 12.26
C ASN A 154 -5.62 -6.79 12.46
N GLY A 155 -4.73 -6.76 11.46
CA GLY A 155 -3.40 -7.35 11.50
C GLY A 155 -3.36 -8.86 11.27
N GLN A 156 -4.50 -9.50 11.01
CA GLN A 156 -4.58 -10.93 10.74
C GLN A 156 -4.27 -11.27 9.28
N LEU A 157 -4.20 -10.26 8.39
CA LEU A 157 -4.00 -10.42 6.95
C LEU A 157 -5.07 -11.34 6.31
N GLY A 158 -6.28 -11.28 6.89
CA GLY A 158 -7.44 -12.08 6.52
C GLY A 158 -8.45 -11.34 5.65
N PRO A 159 -9.72 -11.80 5.61
CA PRO A 159 -10.77 -11.20 4.79
C PRO A 159 -11.03 -9.72 5.06
N GLU A 160 -10.96 -9.25 6.31
CA GLU A 160 -11.21 -7.83 6.65
C GLU A 160 -10.15 -6.91 6.04
N ASP A 161 -8.86 -7.22 6.23
CA ASP A 161 -7.74 -6.48 5.64
C ASP A 161 -7.80 -6.49 4.09
N LEU A 162 -8.24 -7.61 3.51
CA LEU A 162 -8.48 -7.74 2.08
C LEU A 162 -9.59 -6.82 1.59
N VAL A 163 -10.70 -6.72 2.30
CA VAL A 163 -11.79 -5.81 1.94
C VAL A 163 -11.30 -4.36 2.03
N SER A 164 -10.54 -3.99 3.06
CA SER A 164 -9.93 -2.66 3.15
C SER A 164 -9.07 -2.31 1.91
N LEU A 165 -8.29 -3.27 1.39
CA LEU A 165 -7.54 -3.12 0.14
C LEU A 165 -8.46 -2.99 -1.10
N GLN A 166 -9.53 -3.79 -1.18
CA GLN A 166 -10.51 -3.75 -2.28
C GLN A 166 -11.34 -2.45 -2.29
N LEU A 167 -11.65 -1.90 -1.13
CA LEU A 167 -12.34 -0.61 -1.00
C LEU A 167 -11.38 0.53 -1.34
N ARG A 168 -10.11 0.44 -0.92
CA ARG A 168 -9.06 1.39 -1.35
C ARG A 168 -8.97 1.48 -2.87
N SER A 169 -9.06 0.37 -3.60
CA SER A 169 -8.98 0.39 -5.08
C SER A 169 -10.16 1.08 -5.76
N ARG A 170 -11.24 1.38 -5.03
CA ARG A 170 -12.45 2.04 -5.51
C ARG A 170 -12.63 3.46 -4.96
N LEU A 171 -11.75 3.88 -4.06
CA LEU A 171 -11.75 5.24 -3.51
C LEU A 171 -11.33 6.24 -4.59
N PRO A 172 -12.01 7.41 -4.70
CA PRO A 172 -11.58 8.49 -5.59
C PRO A 172 -10.11 8.85 -5.37
N LEU A 173 -9.35 8.97 -6.46
CA LEU A 173 -7.90 9.22 -6.40
C LEU A 173 -7.55 10.59 -5.81
N SER A 174 -8.48 11.52 -5.71
CA SER A 174 -8.26 12.81 -5.04
C SER A 174 -8.33 12.72 -3.52
N MET A 175 -8.95 11.66 -2.96
CA MET A 175 -9.08 11.52 -1.51
C MET A 175 -7.84 10.86 -0.90
N MET A 176 -7.43 11.35 0.27
CA MET A 176 -6.40 10.76 1.11
C MET A 176 -6.87 9.42 1.68
N ALA A 177 -6.02 8.39 1.61
CA ALA A 177 -6.29 7.07 2.16
C ALA A 177 -5.48 6.83 3.43
N VAL A 178 -6.16 6.56 4.54
CA VAL A 178 -5.56 6.31 5.85
C VAL A 178 -5.77 4.85 6.22
N ALA A 179 -4.71 4.10 6.51
CA ALA A 179 -4.76 2.76 7.07
C ALA A 179 -4.66 2.84 8.59
N LEU A 180 -5.75 2.52 9.29
CA LEU A 180 -5.86 2.55 10.76
C LEU A 180 -5.86 1.15 11.36
N GLY A 181 -5.51 1.06 12.64
CA GLY A 181 -5.61 -0.17 13.42
C GLY A 181 -4.28 -0.91 13.52
N ARG A 182 -4.34 -2.24 13.52
CA ARG A 182 -3.17 -3.08 13.74
C ARG A 182 -2.45 -3.36 12.43
N ILE A 183 -1.44 -2.55 12.11
CA ILE A 183 -0.61 -2.71 10.92
C ILE A 183 0.72 -3.35 11.30
N GLU A 184 1.00 -4.58 10.86
CA GLU A 184 2.32 -5.18 11.03
C GLU A 184 3.36 -4.44 10.15
N PRO A 185 4.60 -4.18 10.61
CA PRO A 185 5.57 -3.40 9.83
C PRO A 185 5.83 -3.96 8.43
N GLY A 186 5.83 -5.29 8.28
CA GLY A 186 5.99 -5.96 6.98
C GLY A 186 4.87 -5.70 5.97
N LEU A 187 3.70 -5.18 6.39
CA LEU A 187 2.57 -4.86 5.52
C LEU A 187 2.70 -3.46 4.88
N ILE A 188 3.48 -2.56 5.48
CA ILE A 188 3.65 -1.17 5.02
C ILE A 188 3.99 -1.07 3.52
N PRO A 189 4.92 -1.88 2.96
CA PRO A 189 5.26 -1.77 1.54
C PRO A 189 4.08 -2.09 0.62
N LEU A 190 3.21 -3.03 1.02
CA LEU A 190 2.01 -3.37 0.27
C LEU A 190 0.96 -2.25 0.38
N LEU A 191 0.76 -1.67 1.57
CA LEU A 191 -0.15 -0.54 1.75
C LEU A 191 0.30 0.66 0.91
N HIS A 192 1.59 0.99 0.93
CA HIS A 192 2.14 2.03 0.08
C HIS A 192 1.97 1.68 -1.40
N TYR A 193 2.26 0.44 -1.82
CA TYR A 193 2.07 -0.02 -3.20
C TYR A 193 0.63 0.12 -3.67
N THR A 194 -0.34 -0.15 -2.80
CA THR A 194 -1.78 0.01 -3.06
C THR A 194 -2.32 1.43 -2.82
N GLY A 195 -1.44 2.38 -2.52
CA GLY A 195 -1.74 3.81 -2.51
C GLY A 195 -2.32 4.35 -1.19
N PHE A 196 -2.01 3.74 -0.05
CA PHE A 196 -2.27 4.38 1.25
C PHE A 196 -1.27 5.50 1.53
N ASP A 197 -1.77 6.63 2.03
CA ASP A 197 -1.00 7.87 2.25
C ASP A 197 -0.60 8.05 3.72
N ILE A 198 -1.43 7.60 4.65
CA ILE A 198 -1.13 7.61 6.08
C ILE A 198 -1.29 6.19 6.62
N ILE A 199 -0.31 5.72 7.40
CA ILE A 199 -0.30 4.37 7.95
C ILE A 199 -0.13 4.41 9.47
N ASP A 200 -1.04 3.76 10.18
CA ASP A 200 -1.06 3.68 11.63
C ASP A 200 0.10 2.82 12.18
N ALA A 201 0.82 3.36 13.16
CA ALA A 201 1.93 2.75 13.88
C ALA A 201 1.60 2.47 15.36
N ASN A 202 0.34 2.62 15.79
CA ASN A 202 -0.11 2.39 17.18
C ASN A 202 0.11 0.97 17.67
N HIS A 203 0.18 -0.01 16.75
CA HIS A 203 0.57 -1.37 17.09
C HIS A 203 1.98 -1.43 17.72
N ALA A 204 2.87 -0.47 17.46
CA ALA A 204 4.15 -0.34 18.15
C ALA A 204 3.99 -0.26 19.67
N GLN A 205 3.02 0.53 20.14
CA GLN A 205 2.73 0.71 21.56
C GLN A 205 2.03 -0.52 22.14
N GLU A 206 1.02 -1.05 21.44
CA GLU A 206 0.35 -2.30 21.84
C GLU A 206 1.38 -3.42 22.07
N ALA A 207 2.25 -3.66 21.08
CA ALA A 207 3.29 -4.68 21.15
C ALA A 207 4.27 -4.43 22.30
N ALA A 208 4.71 -3.19 22.50
CA ALA A 208 5.64 -2.85 23.57
C ALA A 208 5.07 -3.14 24.97
N THR A 209 3.79 -2.85 25.22
CA THR A 209 3.14 -3.18 26.51
C THR A 209 3.03 -4.69 26.75
N GLN A 210 3.10 -5.49 25.70
CA GLN A 210 3.09 -6.96 25.76
C GLN A 210 4.50 -7.57 25.76
N ASN A 211 5.55 -6.75 25.91
CA ASN A 211 6.95 -7.16 25.79
C ASN A 211 7.29 -7.76 24.42
N ILE A 212 6.65 -7.26 23.36
CA ILE A 212 6.89 -7.66 21.98
C ILE A 212 7.71 -6.59 21.27
N ARG A 213 8.85 -7.02 20.76
CA ARG A 213 9.71 -6.27 19.85
C ARG A 213 9.32 -6.60 18.40
N LEU A 214 9.02 -5.59 17.61
CA LEU A 214 8.61 -5.73 16.22
C LEU A 214 9.80 -5.69 15.27
N TRP A 215 9.69 -6.41 14.16
CA TRP A 215 10.62 -6.37 13.05
C TRP A 215 9.85 -6.34 11.73
N LYS A 216 10.53 -5.94 10.65
CA LYS A 216 9.96 -6.00 9.29
C LYS A 216 9.44 -7.40 8.93
N ASN A 217 10.08 -8.44 9.44
CA ASN A 217 9.78 -9.84 9.14
C ASN A 217 9.05 -10.59 10.26
N GLY A 218 8.51 -9.89 11.26
CA GLY A 218 7.68 -10.48 12.31
C GLY A 218 8.02 -10.01 13.73
N PRO A 219 7.23 -10.42 14.72
CA PRO A 219 7.44 -10.07 16.13
C PRO A 219 8.43 -11.00 16.82
N GLU A 220 8.99 -10.51 17.93
CA GLU A 220 9.85 -11.25 18.85
C GLU A 220 9.45 -10.90 20.28
N LYS A 221 9.13 -11.91 21.09
CA LYS A 221 8.83 -11.70 22.51
C LYS A 221 10.13 -11.58 23.29
N ILE A 222 10.28 -10.50 24.05
CA ILE A 222 11.42 -10.29 24.95
C ILE A 222 11.09 -10.91 26.30
N GLU A 223 11.92 -11.86 26.72
CA GLU A 223 11.81 -12.57 27.98
C GLU A 223 13.13 -12.48 28.73
N GLU A 224 13.06 -12.25 30.03
CA GLU A 224 14.24 -12.12 30.88
C GLU A 224 15.06 -13.43 30.87
N GLY A 225 16.38 -13.30 30.79
CA GLY A 225 17.31 -14.44 30.78
C GLY A 225 17.33 -15.26 29.49
N LYS A 226 16.55 -14.89 28.45
CA LYS A 226 16.64 -15.50 27.12
C LYS A 226 17.45 -14.64 26.17
N GLU A 227 18.23 -15.29 25.31
CA GLU A 227 18.94 -14.61 24.24
C GLU A 227 17.92 -14.01 23.25
N SER A 228 18.11 -12.74 22.91
CA SER A 228 17.28 -12.01 21.95
C SER A 228 18.11 -11.65 20.73
N ARG A 229 17.44 -11.43 19.59
CA ARG A 229 18.08 -10.99 18.35
C ARG A 229 18.87 -9.69 18.58
N TYR A 230 20.10 -9.62 18.09
CA TYR A 230 20.87 -8.39 18.17
C TYR A 230 20.20 -7.25 17.39
N CYS A 231 20.10 -6.08 18.01
CA CYS A 231 19.63 -4.84 17.38
C CYS A 231 20.60 -3.70 17.69
N PRO A 232 21.10 -2.95 16.69
CA PRO A 232 22.05 -1.87 16.91
C PRO A 232 21.40 -0.52 17.26
N CYS A 233 20.06 -0.43 17.38
CA CYS A 233 19.39 0.83 17.66
C CYS A 233 19.68 1.33 19.09
N SER A 234 19.61 2.65 19.28
CA SER A 234 19.89 3.28 20.58
C SER A 234 18.97 2.76 21.68
N ALA A 235 17.68 2.60 21.38
CA ALA A 235 16.71 2.06 22.32
C ALA A 235 17.11 0.66 22.81
N CYS A 236 17.42 -0.27 21.90
CA CYS A 236 17.76 -1.65 22.28
C CYS A 236 19.04 -1.76 23.14
N SER A 237 19.93 -0.76 23.11
CA SER A 237 21.12 -0.73 23.95
C SER A 237 20.81 -0.62 25.46
N ASN A 238 19.58 -0.26 25.81
CA ASN A 238 19.09 -0.14 27.19
C ASN A 238 18.30 -1.36 27.67
N ILE A 239 18.02 -2.36 26.83
CA ILE A 239 17.29 -3.56 27.25
C ILE A 239 18.06 -4.27 28.37
N GLY A 240 17.37 -4.57 29.48
CA GLY A 240 17.95 -5.23 30.65
C GLY A 240 18.73 -4.31 31.59
N LYS A 241 18.70 -2.99 31.38
CA LYS A 241 19.17 -2.00 32.36
C LYS A 241 17.98 -1.52 33.20
N ASP A 242 18.18 -1.36 34.51
CA ASP A 242 17.11 -0.97 35.47
C ASP A 242 16.68 0.51 35.38
N GLU A 243 17.24 1.28 34.44
CA GLU A 243 17.08 2.75 34.40
C GLU A 243 15.82 3.22 33.66
N GLU A 244 15.28 2.43 32.72
CA GLU A 244 14.12 2.78 31.89
C GLU A 244 13.10 1.63 31.83
N ASP A 245 11.81 1.96 31.79
CA ASP A 245 10.75 0.97 31.59
C ASP A 245 10.95 0.25 30.25
N GLN A 246 11.00 -1.09 30.28
CA GLN A 246 11.18 -1.92 29.10
C GLN A 246 10.14 -1.60 28.01
N SER A 247 8.91 -1.26 28.36
CA SER A 247 7.87 -0.88 27.40
C SER A 247 8.23 0.41 26.65
N ILE A 248 8.89 1.38 27.28
CA ILE A 248 9.36 2.62 26.62
C ILE A 248 10.49 2.30 25.64
N ILE A 249 11.44 1.45 26.07
CA ILE A 249 12.54 0.99 25.24
C ILE A 249 12.01 0.27 23.98
N LEU A 250 11.08 -0.66 24.16
CA LEU A 250 10.48 -1.42 23.07
C LEU A 250 9.64 -0.55 22.14
N LEU A 251 8.91 0.43 22.68
CA LEU A 251 8.17 1.40 21.88
C LEU A 251 9.12 2.20 20.97
N GLY A 252 10.24 2.68 21.52
CA GLY A 252 11.26 3.40 20.75
C GLY A 252 11.79 2.57 19.57
N HIS A 253 12.19 1.32 19.82
CA HIS A 253 12.61 0.39 18.77
C HIS A 253 11.49 0.13 17.74
N ASN A 254 10.27 -0.15 18.21
CA ASN A 254 9.16 -0.51 17.35
C ASN A 254 8.85 0.64 16.38
N LEU A 255 8.78 1.88 16.85
CA LEU A 255 8.57 3.06 16.01
C LEU A 255 9.71 3.27 14.99
N ASP A 256 10.96 3.02 15.39
CA ASP A 256 12.10 3.10 14.46
C ASP A 256 12.02 2.03 13.36
N VAL A 257 11.45 0.86 13.64
CA VAL A 257 11.16 -0.14 12.61
C VAL A 257 10.09 0.37 11.64
N TYR A 258 8.99 0.96 12.09
CA TYR A 258 7.99 1.55 11.19
C TYR A 258 8.61 2.62 10.29
N ARG A 259 9.41 3.54 10.86
CA ARG A 259 10.10 4.60 10.10
C ARG A 259 11.05 4.00 9.06
N THR A 260 11.82 2.98 9.44
CA THR A 260 12.77 2.31 8.57
C THR A 260 12.07 1.65 7.38
N VAL A 261 10.99 0.90 7.63
CA VAL A 261 10.26 0.20 6.56
C VAL A 261 9.52 1.18 5.65
N LEU A 262 8.95 2.26 6.20
CA LEU A 262 8.34 3.31 5.38
C LEU A 262 9.40 4.00 4.51
N SER A 263 10.55 4.36 5.07
CA SER A 263 11.67 4.97 4.34
C SER A 263 12.16 4.07 3.20
N GLU A 264 12.34 2.77 3.47
CA GLU A 264 12.68 1.77 2.45
C GLU A 264 11.63 1.71 1.33
N SER A 265 10.34 1.78 1.69
CA SER A 265 9.23 1.79 0.73
C SER A 265 9.23 3.04 -0.15
N VAL A 266 9.51 4.21 0.41
CA VAL A 266 9.63 5.48 -0.33
C VAL A 266 10.81 5.43 -1.29
N GLN A 267 11.96 4.94 -0.84
CA GLN A 267 13.15 4.79 -1.68
C GLN A 267 12.92 3.76 -2.81
N ALA A 268 12.25 2.65 -2.50
CA ALA A 268 11.90 1.63 -3.48
C ALA A 268 10.98 2.21 -4.57
N ARG A 269 9.96 3.01 -4.20
CA ARG A 269 9.12 3.73 -5.17
C ARG A 269 9.93 4.66 -6.06
N GLN A 270 10.79 5.48 -5.47
CA GLN A 270 11.63 6.43 -6.22
C GLN A 270 12.56 5.74 -7.22
N SER A 271 12.99 4.50 -6.93
CA SER A 271 13.85 3.70 -7.81
C SER A 271 13.09 2.72 -8.72
N GLY A 272 11.75 2.71 -8.71
CA GLY A 272 10.92 1.80 -9.51
C GLY A 272 11.02 0.34 -9.08
N ARG A 273 11.23 0.09 -7.77
CA ARG A 273 11.43 -1.22 -7.15
C ARG A 273 10.43 -1.50 -6.02
N LEU A 274 9.36 -0.70 -5.87
CA LEU A 274 8.39 -0.91 -4.80
C LEU A 274 7.68 -2.26 -4.97
N ARG A 275 7.29 -2.61 -6.20
CA ARG A 275 6.73 -3.93 -6.49
C ARG A 275 7.67 -5.07 -6.07
N TRP A 276 8.97 -4.92 -6.34
CA TRP A 276 9.98 -5.91 -5.93
C TRP A 276 10.10 -6.03 -4.42
N LEU A 277 10.05 -4.90 -3.71
CA LEU A 277 10.06 -4.90 -2.25
C LEU A 277 8.85 -5.66 -1.71
N VAL A 278 7.66 -5.42 -2.26
CA VAL A 278 6.43 -6.15 -1.92
C VAL A 278 6.59 -7.66 -2.18
N GLU A 279 7.05 -8.05 -3.37
CA GLU A 279 7.28 -9.47 -3.71
C GLU A 279 8.28 -10.13 -2.75
N SER A 280 9.34 -9.43 -2.35
CA SER A 280 10.35 -9.96 -1.42
C SER A 280 9.78 -10.33 -0.05
N LEU A 281 8.67 -9.69 0.36
CA LEU A 281 8.06 -9.88 1.67
C LEU A 281 7.08 -11.05 1.72
N THR A 282 6.74 -11.63 0.59
CA THR A 282 5.89 -12.84 0.52
C THR A 282 6.54 -14.04 1.23
N HIS A 283 7.86 -14.04 1.36
CA HIS A 283 8.61 -15.07 2.09
C HIS A 283 8.69 -14.83 3.61
N THR A 284 8.08 -13.77 4.14
CA THR A 284 8.04 -13.53 5.59
C THR A 284 7.03 -14.43 6.30
N THR A 285 5.82 -14.56 5.76
CA THR A 285 4.74 -15.38 6.31
C THR A 285 3.84 -15.95 5.20
N PRO A 286 3.20 -17.11 5.40
CA PRO A 286 2.22 -17.65 4.46
C PRO A 286 1.04 -16.70 4.19
N SER A 287 0.63 -15.93 5.20
CA SER A 287 -0.46 -14.95 5.08
C SER A 287 -0.07 -13.81 4.13
N MET A 288 1.17 -13.30 4.21
CA MET A 288 1.66 -12.27 3.27
C MET A 288 1.70 -12.79 1.82
N ALA A 289 2.18 -14.01 1.61
CA ALA A 289 2.17 -14.64 0.29
C ALA A 289 0.74 -14.80 -0.26
N SER A 290 -0.19 -15.24 0.59
CA SER A 290 -1.60 -15.43 0.19
C SER A 290 -2.28 -14.09 -0.09
N LEU A 291 -2.03 -13.08 0.74
CA LEU A 291 -2.52 -11.72 0.58
C LEU A 291 -2.10 -11.13 -0.78
N LEU A 292 -0.80 -11.19 -1.13
CA LEU A 292 -0.33 -10.66 -2.41
C LEU A 292 -0.96 -11.39 -3.60
N ARG A 293 -1.14 -12.72 -3.54
CA ARG A 293 -1.80 -13.48 -4.62
C ARG A 293 -3.24 -13.04 -4.83
N ILE A 294 -3.96 -12.74 -3.76
CA ILE A 294 -5.34 -12.24 -3.83
C ILE A 294 -5.35 -10.81 -4.38
N VAL A 295 -4.46 -9.95 -3.90
CA VAL A 295 -4.28 -8.58 -4.43
C VAL A 295 -3.99 -8.60 -5.93
N ASP A 296 -3.04 -9.41 -6.39
CA ASP A 296 -2.70 -9.53 -7.81
C ASP A 296 -3.86 -10.02 -8.68
N ARG A 297 -4.75 -10.84 -8.11
CA ARG A 297 -5.92 -11.36 -8.81
C ARG A 297 -7.03 -10.32 -8.86
N ASP A 298 -7.40 -9.78 -7.70
CA ASP A 298 -8.62 -9.00 -7.50
C ASP A 298 -8.43 -7.52 -7.79
N LEU A 299 -7.23 -6.98 -7.55
CA LEU A 299 -6.89 -5.57 -7.74
C LEU A 299 -6.07 -5.33 -9.01
N TYR A 300 -5.95 -6.33 -9.90
CA TYR A 300 -5.14 -6.24 -11.11
C TYR A 300 -5.42 -4.96 -11.91
N HIS A 301 -6.68 -4.71 -12.27
CA HIS A 301 -7.05 -3.56 -13.11
C HIS A 301 -6.66 -2.23 -12.47
N PHE A 302 -6.88 -2.09 -11.16
CA PHE A 302 -6.49 -0.91 -10.42
C PHE A 302 -4.96 -0.72 -10.42
N ILE A 303 -4.19 -1.77 -10.15
CA ILE A 303 -2.73 -1.65 -10.07
C ILE A 303 -2.09 -1.46 -11.45
N GLU A 304 -2.63 -2.16 -12.44
CA GLU A 304 -2.17 -2.11 -13.83
C GLU A 304 -2.32 -0.70 -14.41
N GLU A 305 -3.40 0.01 -14.11
CA GLU A 305 -3.64 1.38 -14.61
C GLU A 305 -2.47 2.33 -14.32
N PHE A 306 -1.81 2.17 -13.16
CA PHE A 306 -0.66 2.99 -12.75
C PHE A 306 0.70 2.38 -13.09
N THR A 307 0.73 1.15 -13.60
CA THR A 307 1.98 0.47 -13.92
C THR A 307 2.55 1.02 -15.23
N PRO A 308 3.81 1.50 -15.25
CA PRO A 308 4.43 2.08 -16.45
C PRO A 308 4.34 1.14 -17.66
N SER A 309 4.00 1.70 -18.83
CA SER A 309 3.97 0.98 -20.11
C SER A 309 5.26 1.15 -20.91
N VAL A 310 6.11 2.12 -20.52
CA VAL A 310 7.40 2.42 -21.13
C VAL A 310 8.40 2.83 -20.04
N GLY A 311 9.70 2.61 -20.29
CA GLY A 311 10.74 3.41 -19.64
C GLY A 311 11.24 2.97 -18.26
N SER A 312 10.84 1.84 -17.67
CA SER A 312 11.59 1.34 -16.51
C SER A 312 12.91 0.73 -16.98
N VAL A 313 14.04 1.24 -16.49
CA VAL A 313 15.39 0.83 -16.89
C VAL A 313 15.64 -0.66 -16.59
N THR A 314 14.92 -1.26 -15.64
CA THR A 314 14.89 -2.71 -15.36
C THR A 314 13.66 -3.03 -14.52
N ILE A 315 12.87 -4.06 -14.86
CA ILE A 315 11.89 -4.65 -13.93
C ILE A 315 12.58 -5.80 -13.19
N PRO A 316 12.88 -5.68 -11.89
CA PRO A 316 13.35 -6.80 -11.11
C PRO A 316 12.21 -7.81 -10.91
N LEU A 317 12.43 -9.04 -11.37
CA LEU A 317 11.49 -10.16 -11.31
C LEU A 317 12.20 -11.27 -10.52
N ILE A 318 11.70 -11.60 -9.32
CA ILE A 318 12.45 -12.40 -8.34
C ILE A 318 11.84 -13.76 -8.02
N GLY A 319 10.57 -13.99 -8.36
CA GLY A 319 9.91 -15.22 -8.00
C GLY A 319 8.62 -15.47 -8.78
N PRO A 320 7.87 -16.53 -8.42
CA PRO A 320 6.59 -16.86 -9.03
C PRO A 320 5.55 -15.72 -9.00
N GLU A 321 5.62 -14.87 -7.98
CA GLU A 321 4.78 -13.71 -7.75
C GLU A 321 4.97 -12.67 -8.87
N SER A 322 6.14 -12.65 -9.49
CA SER A 322 6.44 -11.82 -10.66
C SER A 322 5.68 -12.28 -11.93
N TYR A 323 5.15 -13.52 -11.99
CA TYR A 323 4.31 -13.97 -13.12
C TYR A 323 3.02 -13.16 -13.26
N ASN A 324 2.53 -12.61 -12.15
CA ASN A 324 1.33 -11.80 -12.08
C ASN A 324 1.64 -10.31 -11.87
N SER A 325 2.92 -9.92 -11.87
CA SER A 325 3.30 -8.51 -11.90
C SER A 325 2.59 -7.81 -13.06
N PRO A 326 1.99 -6.62 -12.86
CA PRO A 326 1.06 -6.06 -13.84
C PRO A 326 1.68 -5.87 -15.23
N ALA A 327 2.94 -5.45 -15.31
CA ALA A 327 3.64 -5.29 -16.59
C ALA A 327 3.83 -6.64 -17.32
N VAL A 328 4.11 -7.72 -16.58
CA VAL A 328 4.29 -9.07 -17.11
C VAL A 328 2.97 -9.63 -17.62
N ARG A 329 1.91 -9.53 -16.80
CA ARG A 329 0.57 -9.99 -17.17
C ARG A 329 0.01 -9.20 -18.36
N ARG A 330 0.14 -7.87 -18.37
CA ARG A 330 -0.22 -7.00 -19.49
C ARG A 330 0.47 -7.43 -20.78
N PHE A 331 1.78 -7.68 -20.75
CA PHE A 331 2.51 -8.10 -21.94
C PHE A 331 1.97 -9.42 -22.48
N ARG A 332 1.77 -10.41 -21.61
CA ARG A 332 1.20 -11.72 -21.96
C ARG A 332 -0.20 -11.60 -22.58
N GLU A 333 -1.08 -10.80 -21.97
CA GLU A 333 -2.43 -10.56 -22.45
C GLU A 333 -2.43 -9.82 -23.80
N ASN A 334 -1.54 -8.84 -23.98
CA ASN A 334 -1.39 -8.14 -25.26
C ASN A 334 -0.87 -9.06 -26.37
N VAL A 335 0.12 -9.92 -26.09
CA VAL A 335 0.60 -10.91 -27.06
C VAL A 335 -0.52 -11.88 -27.43
N ALA A 336 -1.27 -12.39 -26.44
CA ALA A 336 -2.35 -13.34 -26.70
C ALA A 336 -3.50 -12.74 -27.52
N ASN A 337 -3.88 -11.48 -27.26
CA ASN A 337 -5.10 -10.89 -27.80
C ASN A 337 -4.88 -9.92 -28.97
N ARG A 338 -3.67 -9.38 -29.15
CA ARG A 338 -3.40 -8.29 -30.10
C ARG A 338 -2.29 -8.58 -31.10
N TYR A 339 -1.38 -9.51 -30.79
CA TYR A 339 -0.29 -9.82 -31.71
C TYR A 339 -0.80 -10.73 -32.84
N THR A 340 -0.52 -10.30 -34.07
CA THR A 340 -0.64 -11.15 -35.26
C THR A 340 0.74 -11.24 -35.89
N PRO A 341 1.24 -12.44 -36.21
CA PRO A 341 2.50 -12.58 -36.93
C PRO A 341 2.50 -11.79 -38.24
N PRO A 342 3.66 -11.31 -38.72
CA PRO A 342 3.77 -10.70 -40.04
C PRO A 342 3.16 -11.56 -41.15
N GLN A 343 2.69 -10.93 -42.23
CA GLN A 343 2.07 -11.63 -43.35
C GLN A 343 3.02 -12.68 -43.95
N GLY A 344 2.48 -13.85 -44.29
CA GLY A 344 3.25 -14.94 -44.92
C GLY A 344 3.91 -15.92 -43.95
N LYS A 345 3.86 -15.66 -42.64
CA LYS A 345 4.28 -16.60 -41.61
C LYS A 345 3.30 -17.78 -41.52
N GLN A 346 3.80 -19.00 -41.64
CA GLN A 346 3.04 -20.25 -41.64
C GLN A 346 3.52 -21.24 -40.55
N ILE A 347 4.75 -21.08 -40.06
CA ILE A 347 5.39 -21.97 -39.10
C ILE A 347 5.85 -21.15 -37.90
N VAL A 348 5.58 -21.61 -36.68
CA VAL A 348 6.12 -21.01 -35.45
C VAL A 348 7.29 -21.84 -34.97
N LEU A 349 8.46 -21.20 -34.84
CA LEU A 349 9.67 -21.79 -34.28
C LEU A 349 9.87 -21.26 -32.86
N LEU A 350 9.75 -22.15 -31.88
CA LEU A 350 10.02 -21.84 -30.47
C LEU A 350 11.52 -21.92 -30.20
N LEU A 351 12.07 -20.83 -29.67
CA LEU A 351 13.47 -20.71 -29.30
C LEU A 351 13.59 -20.57 -27.77
N PRO A 352 14.66 -21.13 -27.15
CA PRO A 352 14.91 -20.91 -25.73
C PRO A 352 15.31 -19.47 -25.46
N CYS A 353 15.14 -19.00 -24.22
CA CYS A 353 15.67 -17.71 -23.78
C CYS A 353 17.20 -17.69 -23.76
N SER A 354 17.78 -16.49 -23.65
CA SER A 354 19.20 -16.30 -23.37
C SER A 354 19.42 -15.18 -22.35
N ALA A 355 20.57 -15.19 -21.68
CA ALA A 355 20.87 -14.22 -20.62
C ALA A 355 20.96 -12.78 -21.14
N ARG A 356 21.47 -12.59 -22.37
CA ARG A 356 21.57 -11.27 -22.99
C ARG A 356 20.28 -10.96 -23.74
N LYS A 357 19.61 -9.89 -23.31
CA LYS A 357 18.51 -9.25 -24.03
C LYS A 357 19.01 -7.98 -24.74
N PRO A 358 18.44 -7.58 -25.88
CA PRO A 358 17.48 -8.32 -26.69
C PRO A 358 18.06 -9.65 -27.19
N TYR A 359 17.23 -10.69 -27.29
CA TYR A 359 17.74 -12.05 -27.47
C TYR A 359 18.53 -12.22 -28.77
N SER A 360 18.16 -11.53 -29.86
CA SER A 360 18.90 -11.49 -31.14
C SER A 360 20.35 -11.04 -31.01
N ASP A 361 20.70 -10.28 -29.97
CA ASP A 361 22.06 -9.81 -29.72
C ASP A 361 22.92 -10.85 -28.99
N SER A 362 22.33 -11.95 -28.52
CA SER A 362 23.05 -13.03 -27.84
C SER A 362 23.84 -13.92 -28.82
N ARG A 363 24.94 -14.50 -28.34
CA ARG A 363 25.75 -15.45 -29.13
C ARG A 363 24.93 -16.65 -29.60
N SER A 364 24.06 -17.19 -28.74
CA SER A 364 23.24 -18.35 -29.05
C SER A 364 22.22 -18.05 -30.14
N HIS A 365 21.50 -16.93 -30.05
CA HIS A 365 20.51 -16.57 -31.07
C HIS A 365 21.13 -16.20 -32.41
N ARG A 366 22.32 -15.59 -32.43
CA ARG A 366 23.05 -15.37 -33.70
C ARG A 366 23.37 -16.68 -34.41
N ARG A 367 23.78 -17.72 -33.66
CA ARG A 367 23.98 -19.07 -34.19
C ARG A 367 22.68 -19.71 -34.66
N PHE A 368 21.58 -19.56 -33.91
CA PHE A 368 20.28 -20.04 -34.36
C PHE A 368 19.87 -19.38 -35.67
N ALA A 369 19.98 -18.05 -35.78
CA ALA A 369 19.66 -17.32 -37.00
C ALA A 369 20.51 -17.78 -38.19
N GLU A 370 21.82 -18.00 -38.00
CA GLU A 370 22.72 -18.53 -39.02
C GLU A 370 22.28 -19.92 -39.52
N VAL A 371 21.99 -20.84 -38.61
CA VAL A 371 21.52 -22.20 -38.95
C VAL A 371 20.15 -22.16 -39.62
N ILE A 372 19.22 -21.34 -39.12
CA ILE A 372 17.88 -21.17 -39.70
C ILE A 372 17.98 -20.64 -41.13
N ASN A 373 18.79 -19.60 -41.35
CA ASN A 373 18.96 -18.98 -42.66
C ASN A 373 19.62 -19.93 -43.67
N THR A 374 20.61 -20.72 -43.24
CA THR A 374 21.31 -21.67 -44.12
C THR A 374 20.49 -22.93 -44.40
N THR A 375 19.71 -23.43 -43.44
CA THR A 375 18.99 -24.70 -43.56
C THR A 375 17.63 -24.55 -44.22
N LEU A 376 16.88 -23.48 -43.90
CA LEU A 376 15.49 -23.36 -44.33
C LEU A 376 15.33 -22.71 -45.71
N GLY A 377 16.36 -22.04 -46.24
CA GLY A 377 16.36 -21.48 -47.59
C GLY A 377 15.08 -20.70 -47.91
N SER A 378 14.35 -21.13 -48.94
CA SER A 378 13.09 -20.50 -49.39
C SER A 378 11.92 -20.59 -48.39
N VAL A 379 12.02 -21.43 -47.36
CA VAL A 379 11.01 -21.56 -46.30
C VAL A 379 11.20 -20.50 -45.21
N GLN A 380 12.39 -19.91 -45.07
CA GLN A 380 12.70 -18.95 -44.01
C GLN A 380 11.68 -17.80 -43.87
N PRO A 381 11.18 -17.16 -44.96
CA PRO A 381 10.22 -16.07 -44.83
C PRO A 381 8.91 -16.51 -44.16
N LYS A 382 8.58 -17.81 -44.23
CA LYS A 382 7.39 -18.43 -43.64
C LYS A 382 7.53 -18.79 -42.16
N VAL A 383 8.71 -18.61 -41.57
CA VAL A 383 8.96 -18.97 -40.16
C VAL A 383 8.87 -17.74 -39.27
N ALA A 384 8.02 -17.81 -38.25
CA ALA A 384 7.92 -16.84 -37.17
C ALA A 384 8.74 -17.37 -35.97
N GLU A 385 9.66 -16.57 -35.48
CA GLU A 385 10.46 -16.91 -34.31
C GLU A 385 9.79 -16.38 -33.05
N VAL A 386 9.63 -17.26 -32.05
CA VAL A 386 9.05 -16.90 -30.75
C VAL A 386 9.97 -17.43 -29.66
N ILE A 387 10.35 -16.57 -28.72
CA ILE A 387 11.23 -16.88 -27.62
C ILE A 387 10.37 -17.28 -26.41
N LEU A 388 10.62 -18.46 -25.84
CA LEU A 388 10.02 -18.89 -24.58
C LEU A 388 10.91 -18.45 -23.42
N THR A 389 10.40 -17.60 -22.53
CA THR A 389 11.17 -16.99 -21.44
C THR A 389 10.33 -16.79 -20.17
N SER A 390 10.95 -16.93 -19.00
CA SER A 390 10.33 -16.58 -17.73
C SER A 390 10.60 -15.11 -17.39
N PRO A 391 9.64 -14.34 -16.83
CA PRO A 391 8.25 -14.71 -16.54
C PRO A 391 7.25 -14.39 -17.66
N LEU A 392 7.69 -13.85 -18.80
CA LEU A 392 6.80 -13.34 -19.86
C LEU A 392 6.12 -14.41 -20.72
N GLY A 393 6.52 -15.68 -20.61
CA GLY A 393 6.03 -16.73 -21.49
C GLY A 393 6.57 -16.57 -22.89
N LEU A 394 5.71 -16.19 -23.84
CA LEU A 394 6.05 -16.09 -25.26
C LEU A 394 6.40 -14.65 -25.65
N VAL A 395 7.57 -14.46 -26.24
CA VAL A 395 8.04 -13.18 -26.79
C VAL A 395 8.27 -13.36 -28.28
N PRO A 396 7.38 -12.86 -29.15
CA PRO A 396 7.65 -12.81 -30.59
C PRO A 396 8.92 -12.01 -30.89
N ARG A 397 9.72 -12.44 -31.87
CA ARG A 397 10.99 -11.78 -32.22
C ARG A 397 10.83 -10.29 -32.49
N GLU A 398 9.73 -9.87 -33.11
CA GLU A 398 9.45 -8.47 -33.42
C GLU A 398 9.22 -7.61 -32.16
N LEU A 399 8.88 -8.25 -31.03
CA LEU A 399 8.57 -7.59 -29.76
C LEU A 399 9.71 -7.67 -28.74
N GLU A 400 10.84 -8.33 -29.04
CA GLU A 400 11.92 -8.55 -28.06
C GLU A 400 12.63 -7.26 -27.58
N ARG A 401 12.38 -6.13 -28.25
CA ARG A 401 12.90 -4.80 -27.91
C ARG A 401 11.83 -3.90 -27.28
N ILE A 402 10.62 -4.41 -27.11
CA ILE A 402 9.49 -3.69 -26.54
C ILE A 402 9.39 -4.03 -25.07
N PHE A 403 9.26 -3.02 -24.22
CA PHE A 403 9.07 -3.22 -22.79
C PHE A 403 7.87 -4.14 -22.50
N PRO A 404 7.99 -5.12 -21.58
CA PRO A 404 9.13 -5.45 -20.72
C PRO A 404 10.03 -6.61 -21.21
N ALA A 405 10.02 -6.92 -22.52
CA ALA A 405 10.62 -8.13 -23.13
C ALA A 405 12.09 -8.40 -22.80
#